data_AF-A0A4U0GMA8-F1
#
_entry.id   AF-A0A4U0GMA8-F1
#
_cell.length_a   1.000
_cell.length_b   1.000
_cell.length_c   1.000
_cell.angle_alpha   90.00
_cell.angle_beta   90.00
_cell.angle_gamma   90.00
#
_symmetry.space_group_name_H-M   'P 1'
#
loop_
_entity.id
_entity.type
_entity.pdbx_description
1 polymer ?
#
loop_
_entity_poly.entity_id
_entity_poly.type
_entity_poly.pdbx_seq_one_letter_code
_entity_poly.pdbx_strand_id
1 'polypeptide(L)'
;MATLEATLAEAQKNQRVCPQPQQWQALYELLPNKLRKGGGWEPALPLILAAWGDTPALPKMLRLKEHIEWAASHGHLDEVHAFLCSLAENQWHHIGE
;
A
#
# COMPACT_ATOMS: atom_id res chain seq x y z
N MET A 1 10.64 -10.96 11.10
CA MET A 1 10.06 -11.37 9.81
C MET A 1 8.60 -11.03 9.83
N ALA A 2 8.25 -9.90 9.23
CA ALA A 2 6.87 -9.56 8.97
C ALA A 2 6.22 -10.61 8.06
N THR A 3 4.96 -10.95 8.31
CA THR A 3 4.15 -11.79 7.42
C THR A 3 3.17 -10.94 6.64
N LEU A 4 2.74 -11.44 5.49
CA LEU A 4 1.79 -10.73 4.63
C LEU A 4 0.53 -10.37 5.42
N GLU A 5 0.00 -11.36 6.15
CA GLU A 5 -1.18 -11.25 6.97
C GLU A 5 -1.01 -10.24 8.11
N ALA A 6 0.13 -10.22 8.80
CA ALA A 6 0.41 -9.24 9.84
C ALA A 6 0.47 -7.81 9.29
N THR A 7 1.09 -7.64 8.12
CA THR A 7 1.20 -6.34 7.44
C THR A 7 -0.14 -5.84 6.96
N LEU A 8 -0.96 -6.74 6.40
CA LEU A 8 -2.34 -6.43 6.00
C LEU A 8 -3.25 -6.13 7.18
N ALA A 9 -3.06 -6.83 8.30
CA ALA A 9 -3.80 -6.57 9.53
C ALA A 9 -3.46 -5.20 10.10
N GLU A 10 -2.18 -4.81 10.11
CA GLU A 10 -1.75 -3.49 10.60
C GLU A 10 -2.24 -2.35 9.68
N ALA A 11 -2.30 -2.61 8.37
CA ALA A 11 -2.86 -1.69 7.39
C ALA A 11 -4.39 -1.54 7.44
N GLN A 12 -5.11 -2.50 8.02
CA GLN A 12 -6.57 -2.49 8.20
C GLN A 12 -7.02 -2.18 9.64
N LYS A 13 -6.06 -2.03 10.55
CA LYS A 13 -6.30 -1.72 11.97
C LYS A 13 -6.96 -0.36 12.12
N ASN A 14 -7.76 -0.13 13.16
CA ASN A 14 -8.39 1.17 13.42
C ASN A 14 -9.11 1.77 12.20
N GLN A 15 -9.86 0.96 11.45
CA GLN A 15 -10.64 1.43 10.29
C GLN A 15 -9.77 2.04 9.16
N ARG A 16 -8.47 1.77 9.16
CA ARG A 16 -7.55 2.19 8.10
C ARG A 16 -7.90 1.46 6.81
N VAL A 17 -8.03 2.24 5.73
CA VAL A 17 -8.25 1.73 4.37
C VAL A 17 -6.92 1.64 3.65
N CYS A 18 -6.18 2.75 3.66
CA CYS A 18 -4.91 2.88 2.98
C CYS A 18 -4.12 4.06 3.53
N PRO A 19 -2.79 4.09 3.38
CA PRO A 19 -2.00 5.26 3.70
C PRO A 19 -2.40 6.45 2.79
N GLN A 20 -2.22 7.67 3.29
CA GLN A 20 -2.39 8.91 2.53
C GLN A 20 -1.57 8.85 1.23
N PRO A 21 -1.98 9.55 0.16
CA PRO A 21 -1.37 9.41 -1.16
C PRO A 21 0.14 9.69 -1.19
N GLN A 22 0.62 10.63 -0.38
CA GLN A 22 2.05 10.90 -0.21
C GLN A 22 2.81 9.70 0.37
N GLN A 23 2.24 9.04 1.38
CA GLN A 23 2.89 7.91 2.06
C GLN A 23 2.77 6.63 1.25
N TRP A 24 1.66 6.48 0.51
CA TRP A 24 1.52 5.38 -0.44
C TRP A 24 2.53 5.52 -1.59
N GLN A 25 2.77 6.73 -2.08
CA GLN A 25 3.84 6.96 -3.06
C GLN A 25 5.21 6.55 -2.50
N ALA A 26 5.53 6.96 -1.27
CA ALA A 26 6.79 6.56 -0.61
C ALA A 26 6.91 5.04 -0.43
N LEU A 27 5.83 4.35 -0.05
CA LEU A 27 5.79 2.89 -0.01
C LEU A 27 6.04 2.28 -1.39
N TYR A 28 5.46 2.83 -2.45
CA TYR A 28 5.70 2.37 -3.82
C TYR A 28 7.14 2.62 -4.27
N GLU A 29 7.74 3.73 -3.86
CA GLU A 29 9.14 4.05 -4.11
C GLU A 29 10.09 3.02 -3.48
N LEU A 30 9.76 2.53 -2.28
CA LEU A 30 10.48 1.47 -1.57
C LEU A 30 10.41 0.09 -2.25
N LEU A 31 9.39 -0.17 -3.08
CA LEU A 31 9.26 -1.47 -3.74
C LEU A 31 10.38 -1.67 -4.79
N PRO A 32 11.16 -2.76 -4.69
CA PRO A 32 12.19 -3.09 -5.66
C PRO A 32 11.57 -3.80 -6.87
N ASN A 33 12.36 -3.93 -7.94
CA ASN A 33 11.99 -4.69 -9.15
C ASN A 33 10.71 -4.20 -9.85
N LYS A 34 10.44 -2.90 -9.79
CA LYS A 34 9.38 -2.26 -10.59
C LYS A 34 9.66 -2.45 -12.07
N LEU A 35 8.92 -3.35 -12.70
CA LEU A 35 9.09 -3.70 -14.10
C LEU A 35 7.95 -3.12 -14.92
N ARG A 36 8.30 -2.46 -16.01
CA ARG A 36 7.30 -2.05 -17.00
C ARG A 36 7.01 -3.24 -17.90
N LYS A 37 5.87 -3.91 -17.68
CA LYS A 37 5.44 -5.03 -18.51
C LYS A 37 4.31 -4.56 -19.43
N GLY A 38 4.62 -4.46 -20.73
CA GLY A 38 3.69 -3.94 -21.73
C GLY A 38 3.31 -2.47 -21.50
N GLY A 39 2.00 -2.19 -21.41
CA GLY A 39 1.45 -0.86 -21.15
C GLY A 39 1.31 -0.50 -19.66
N GLY A 40 1.67 -1.39 -18.74
CA GLY A 40 1.52 -1.21 -17.29
C GLY A 40 2.84 -1.31 -16.51
N TRP A 41 2.75 -1.04 -15.21
CA TRP A 41 3.82 -1.28 -14.23
C TRP A 41 3.43 -2.46 -13.34
N GLU A 42 4.41 -3.31 -13.03
CA GLU A 42 4.30 -4.38 -12.03
C GLU A 42 5.32 -4.08 -10.92
N PRO A 43 4.87 -3.83 -9.67
CA PRO A 43 3.48 -3.79 -9.23
C PRO A 43 2.74 -2.55 -9.75
N ALA A 44 1.41 -2.67 -9.83
CA ALA A 44 0.55 -1.62 -10.38
C ALA A 44 0.69 -0.31 -9.60
N LEU A 45 0.61 0.82 -10.31
CA LEU A 45 0.77 2.13 -9.69
C LEU A 45 -0.27 2.37 -8.57
N PRO A 46 0.11 3.07 -7.49
CA PRO A 46 -0.79 3.40 -6.40
C PRO A 46 -1.89 4.37 -6.90
N LEU A 47 -3.11 4.19 -6.41
CA LEU A 47 -4.31 4.92 -6.86
C LEU A 47 -4.43 6.29 -6.18
N ILE A 48 -3.40 7.13 -6.30
CA ILE A 48 -3.20 8.34 -5.46
C ILE A 48 -3.61 9.68 -6.09
N LEU A 49 -3.66 9.76 -7.42
CA LEU A 49 -3.96 11.00 -8.15
C LEU A 49 -5.44 11.03 -8.58
N ALA A 50 -5.72 11.08 -9.89
CA ALA A 50 -7.09 11.13 -10.44
C ALA A 50 -7.97 9.96 -9.96
N ALA A 51 -7.37 8.80 -9.69
CA ALA A 51 -8.09 7.65 -9.18
C ALA A 51 -8.42 7.74 -7.67
N TRP A 52 -7.73 8.57 -6.88
CA TRP A 52 -7.92 8.57 -5.42
C TRP A 52 -9.29 9.06 -4.98
N GLY A 53 -9.79 10.14 -5.60
CA GLY A 53 -11.09 10.72 -5.28
C GLY A 53 -12.29 9.96 -5.87
N ASP A 54 -12.08 9.29 -7.01
CA ASP A 54 -13.13 8.57 -7.73
C ASP A 54 -13.32 7.12 -7.24
N THR A 55 -12.25 6.54 -6.67
CA THR A 55 -12.21 5.12 -6.29
C THR A 55 -12.66 4.94 -4.84
N PRO A 56 -13.66 4.07 -4.56
CA PRO A 56 -14.10 3.80 -3.19
C PRO A 56 -13.05 3.05 -2.36
N ALA A 57 -13.26 2.96 -1.04
CA ALA A 57 -12.30 2.36 -0.10
C ALA A 57 -11.87 0.92 -0.47
N LEU A 58 -12.80 0.06 -0.89
CA LEU A 58 -12.53 -1.34 -1.25
C LEU A 58 -11.41 -1.52 -2.29
N PRO A 59 -11.49 -0.91 -3.49
CA PRO A 59 -10.41 -0.99 -4.48
C PRO A 59 -9.08 -0.39 -4.02
N LYS A 60 -9.09 0.62 -3.13
CA LYS A 60 -7.85 1.12 -2.51
C LYS A 60 -7.20 0.06 -1.63
N MET A 61 -7.97 -0.62 -0.79
CA MET A 61 -7.46 -1.72 0.05
C MET A 61 -6.89 -2.85 -0.81
N LEU A 62 -7.60 -3.24 -1.88
CA LEU A 62 -7.15 -4.29 -2.78
C LEU A 62 -5.81 -3.92 -3.42
N ARG A 63 -5.67 -2.67 -3.85
CA ARG A 63 -4.43 -2.18 -4.45
C ARG A 63 -3.29 -2.17 -3.45
N LEU A 64 -3.52 -1.70 -2.22
CA LEU A 64 -2.49 -1.73 -1.17
C LEU A 64 -2.07 -3.17 -0.88
N LYS A 65 -3.02 -4.10 -0.85
CA LYS A 65 -2.75 -5.52 -0.68
C LYS A 65 -1.84 -6.07 -1.79
N GLU A 66 -2.10 -5.76 -3.06
CA GLU A 66 -1.22 -6.17 -4.17
C GLU A 66 0.22 -5.67 -3.98
N HIS A 67 0.41 -4.46 -3.44
CA HIS A 67 1.75 -3.90 -3.18
C HIS A 67 2.46 -4.66 -2.05
N ILE A 68 1.74 -5.03 -1.00
CA ILE A 68 2.27 -5.82 0.13
C ILE A 68 2.61 -7.24 -0.34
N GLU A 69 1.78 -7.84 -1.21
CA GLU A 69 2.04 -9.14 -1.85
C GLU A 69 3.29 -9.10 -2.72
N TRP A 70 3.48 -8.02 -3.46
CA TRP A 70 4.71 -7.80 -4.23
C TRP A 70 5.93 -7.70 -3.32
N ALA A 71 5.86 -6.88 -2.27
CA ALA A 71 6.95 -6.75 -1.29
C ALA A 71 7.30 -8.11 -0.66
N ALA A 72 6.31 -8.94 -0.34
CA ALA A 72 6.49 -10.30 0.18
C ALA A 72 7.21 -11.21 -0.82
N SER A 73 6.78 -11.21 -2.08
CA SER A 73 7.39 -12.05 -3.12
C SER A 73 8.85 -11.65 -3.40
N HIS A 74 9.18 -10.37 -3.24
CA HIS A 74 10.53 -9.82 -3.44
C HIS A 74 11.37 -9.71 -2.16
N GLY A 75 10.87 -10.18 -1.01
CA GLY A 75 11.59 -10.15 0.26
C GLY A 75 11.77 -8.75 0.89
N HIS A 76 11.01 -7.74 0.46
CA HIS A 76 11.00 -6.37 1.03
C HIS A 76 9.80 -6.12 1.95
N LEU A 77 9.07 -7.18 2.32
CA LEU A 77 7.93 -7.07 3.21
C LEU A 77 8.29 -6.51 4.59
N ASP A 78 9.47 -6.84 5.11
CA ASP A 78 9.91 -6.36 6.43
C ASP A 78 10.08 -4.83 6.45
N GLU A 79 10.66 -4.25 5.38
CA GLU A 79 10.74 -2.80 5.19
C GLU A 79 9.37 -2.16 5.03
N VAL A 80 8.49 -2.75 4.22
CA VAL A 80 7.13 -2.25 4.04
C VAL A 80 6.34 -2.28 5.35
N HIS A 81 6.46 -3.37 6.11
CA HIS A 81 5.83 -3.51 7.41
C HIS A 81 6.37 -2.49 8.41
N ALA A 82 7.69 -2.31 8.49
CA ALA A 82 8.31 -1.30 9.35
C ALA A 82 7.86 0.12 8.96
N PHE A 83 7.76 0.41 7.66
CA PHE A 83 7.24 1.68 7.16
C PHE A 83 5.80 1.90 7.61
N LEU A 84 4.90 0.93 7.39
CA LEU A 84 3.50 1.01 7.81
C LEU A 84 3.36 1.16 9.33
N CYS A 85 4.19 0.47 10.11
CA CYS A 85 4.19 0.57 11.56
C CYS A 85 4.72 1.93 12.07
N SER A 86 5.53 2.62 11.27
CA SER A 86 6.04 3.97 11.55
C SER A 86 5.03 5.07 11.22
N LEU A 87 4.02 4.79 10.37
CA LEU A 87 3.02 5.77 9.97
C LEU A 87 2.06 6.10 11.13
N ALA A 88 1.94 7.40 11.43
CA ALA A 88 0.99 7.90 12.40
C ALA A 88 -0.44 7.86 11.86
N GLU A 89 -1.45 7.79 12.74
CA GLU A 89 -2.87 7.65 12.35
C GLU A 89 -3.40 8.75 11.43
N ASN A 90 -2.85 9.97 11.49
CA ASN A 90 -3.20 11.07 10.57
C ASN A 90 -2.72 10.83 9.12
N GLN A 91 -1.73 9.95 8.96
CA GLN A 91 -1.15 9.59 7.68
C GLN A 91 -1.88 8.40 7.04
N TRP A 92 -2.93 7.92 7.68
CA TRP A 92 -3.83 6.91 7.16
C TRP A 92 -5.16 7.54 6.76
N HIS A 93 -5.76 6.99 5.71
CA HIS A 93 -7.12 7.28 5.30
C HIS A 93 -8.06 6.24 5.93
N HIS A 94 -9.14 6.72 6.55
CA HIS A 94 -10.08 5.91 7.32
C HIS A 94 -11.38 5.73 6.56
N ILE A 95 -12.06 4.59 6.77
CA ILE A 95 -13.35 4.35 6.12
C ILE A 95 -14.42 5.29 6.69
N GLY A 96 -14.99 6.16 5.85
CA GLY A 96 -16.06 7.09 6.24
C GLY A 96 -15.65 8.55 6.44
N GLU A 97 -14.41 8.92 6.09
CA GLU A 97 -13.98 10.31 5.88
C GLU A 97 -14.52 10.89 4.56
#